data_AF-A0A1E3VZG3-F1
#
_entry.id   AF-A0A1E3VZG3-F1
#
_cell.length_a   1.000
_cell.length_b   1.000
_cell.length_c   1.000
_cell.angle_alpha   90.00
_cell.angle_beta   90.00
_cell.angle_gamma   90.00
#
_symmetry.space_group_name_H-M   'P 1'
#
loop_
_entity.id
_entity.type
_entity.pdbx_description
1 polymer ?
#
loop_
_entity_poly.entity_id
_entity_poly.type
_entity_poly.pdbx_seq_one_letter_code
_entity_poly.pdbx_strand_id
1 'polypeptide(L)'
;MSPVNVVWKGNCRSAQARTRLLNYLQRLARLSDSYLRPGDRPHLTVVGEGHRPPRANIELVDELCKGEILVSSDITEHPERLIARAREAGLPVRVAPDGDAYHIVLDEVRVQGIDFRLFDPRGLYPDNDRMSFVFIDCPEHHFLDGRLVKVTRDDDTTLFSCPSLQLQSYLEDWTDCLFSWIRFFLMGDLWWRRHEELHGYNDYRGVFEVVQTTRGSAVAEDATFEAVVSTFTQHAEHWRGEVQRTA
;
A
#
# COMPACT_ATOMS: atom_id res chain seq x y z
N MET A 1 22.85 -6.35 3.06
CA MET A 1 21.44 -6.12 3.46
C MET A 1 20.58 -6.67 2.37
N SER A 2 19.65 -7.56 2.72
CA SER A 2 18.81 -8.28 1.76
C SER A 2 17.54 -7.49 1.45
N PRO A 3 16.96 -7.62 0.26
CA PRO A 3 15.62 -7.13 -0.02
C PRO A 3 14.61 -7.75 0.94
N VAL A 4 13.62 -6.96 1.34
CA VAL A 4 12.47 -7.41 2.10
C VAL A 4 11.19 -7.07 1.36
N ASN A 5 10.36 -8.09 1.16
CA ASN A 5 9.03 -7.94 0.60
C ASN A 5 8.05 -7.69 1.73
N VAL A 6 7.38 -6.55 1.66
CA VAL A 6 6.34 -6.14 2.60
C VAL A 6 5.00 -6.26 1.90
N VAL A 7 4.08 -7.01 2.50
CA VAL A 7 2.71 -7.17 2.02
C VAL A 7 1.74 -6.67 3.07
N TRP A 8 0.62 -6.07 2.65
CA TRP A 8 -0.41 -5.60 3.58
C TRP A 8 -1.82 -5.85 3.06
N LYS A 9 -2.73 -6.12 3.98
CA LYS A 9 -4.13 -6.49 3.75
C LYS A 9 -4.99 -5.76 4.76
N GLY A 10 -6.22 -5.44 4.40
CA GLY A 10 -7.14 -4.79 5.33
C GLY A 10 -8.51 -4.54 4.69
N ASN A 11 -9.49 -4.22 5.53
CA ASN A 11 -10.82 -3.82 5.10
C ASN A 11 -11.26 -2.53 5.81
N CYS A 12 -11.27 -1.44 5.06
CA CYS A 12 -11.78 -0.16 5.55
C CYS A 12 -13.15 0.12 4.95
N ARG A 13 -14.23 -0.30 5.63
CA ARG A 13 -15.62 -0.02 5.20
C ARG A 13 -16.07 1.40 5.47
N SER A 14 -15.45 2.08 6.43
CA SER A 14 -15.82 3.46 6.78
C SER A 14 -15.32 4.42 5.72
N ALA A 15 -16.24 4.98 4.92
CA ALA A 15 -15.94 6.00 3.92
C ALA A 15 -15.23 7.23 4.53
N GLN A 16 -15.59 7.62 5.76
CA GLN A 16 -14.93 8.69 6.49
C GLN A 16 -13.47 8.34 6.82
N ALA A 17 -13.21 7.12 7.33
CA ALA A 17 -11.86 6.67 7.63
C ALA A 17 -11.00 6.55 6.36
N ARG A 18 -11.57 6.03 5.26
CA ARG A 18 -10.92 5.98 3.94
C ARG A 18 -10.53 7.37 3.46
N THR A 19 -11.46 8.33 3.51
CA THR A 19 -11.19 9.71 3.07
C THR A 19 -10.07 10.35 3.88
N ARG A 20 -10.08 10.17 5.21
CA ARG A 20 -9.00 10.64 6.09
C ARG A 20 -7.67 10.00 5.73
N LEU A 21 -7.64 8.66 5.61
CA LEU A 21 -6.43 7.92 5.22
C LEU A 21 -5.85 8.45 3.92
N LEU A 22 -6.68 8.61 2.89
CA LEU A 22 -6.23 9.11 1.59
C LEU A 22 -5.67 10.54 1.67
N ASN A 23 -6.23 11.41 2.52
CA ASN A 23 -5.69 12.76 2.73
C ASN A 23 -4.27 12.73 3.32
N TYR A 24 -4.02 11.89 4.32
CA TYR A 24 -2.69 11.74 4.90
C TYR A 24 -1.70 11.09 3.93
N LEU A 25 -2.12 10.02 3.23
CA LEU A 25 -1.29 9.37 2.23
C LEU A 25 -0.96 10.29 1.05
N GLN A 26 -1.86 11.19 0.65
CA GLN A 26 -1.55 12.21 -0.35
C GLN A 26 -0.44 13.17 0.10
N ARG A 27 -0.40 13.54 1.40
CA ARG A 27 0.69 14.36 1.95
C ARG A 27 2.02 13.62 1.86
N LEU A 28 2.04 12.35 2.27
CA LEU A 28 3.21 11.49 2.19
C LEU A 28 3.66 11.26 0.74
N ALA A 29 2.72 11.01 -0.18
CA ALA A 29 3.00 10.81 -1.59
C ALA A 29 3.64 12.05 -2.23
N ARG A 30 3.15 13.26 -1.91
CA ARG A 30 3.74 14.52 -2.37
C ARG A 30 5.15 14.73 -1.81
N LEU A 31 5.38 14.37 -0.54
CA LEU A 31 6.70 14.42 0.05
C LEU A 31 7.65 13.47 -0.67
N SER A 32 7.26 12.20 -0.85
CA SER A 32 8.01 11.21 -1.61
C SER A 32 8.33 11.67 -3.04
N ASP A 33 7.34 12.21 -3.75
CA ASP A 33 7.52 12.77 -5.10
C ASP A 33 8.52 13.94 -5.12
N SER A 34 8.55 14.78 -4.08
CA SER A 34 9.52 15.87 -3.98
C SER A 34 10.96 15.35 -3.96
N TYR A 35 11.20 14.19 -3.34
CA TYR A 35 12.50 13.53 -3.32
C TYR A 35 12.85 12.82 -4.65
N LEU A 36 11.84 12.43 -5.43
CA LEU A 36 11.99 11.70 -6.69
C LEU A 36 12.28 12.60 -7.90
N ARG A 37 11.95 13.90 -7.84
CA ARG A 37 12.02 14.83 -8.97
C ARG A 37 13.46 15.06 -9.46
N PRO A 38 13.65 15.35 -10.77
CA PRO A 38 14.95 15.26 -11.46
C PRO A 38 16.02 16.30 -11.08
N GLY A 39 15.82 17.12 -10.04
CA GLY A 39 16.82 18.08 -9.57
C GLY A 39 17.88 17.49 -8.63
N ASP A 40 17.58 16.35 -7.98
CA ASP A 40 18.32 15.86 -6.81
C ASP A 40 18.98 14.47 -7.01
N ARG A 41 18.92 13.87 -8.21
CA ARG A 41 19.48 12.53 -8.45
C ARG A 41 20.94 12.61 -8.95
N PRO A 42 21.91 11.93 -8.30
CA PRO A 42 23.07 11.44 -9.04
C PRO A 42 22.57 10.47 -10.11
N HIS A 43 23.01 10.67 -11.35
CA HIS A 43 22.55 9.91 -12.51
C HIS A 43 22.94 8.43 -12.40
N LEU A 44 22.05 7.60 -11.87
CA LEU A 44 22.06 6.16 -12.12
C LEU A 44 20.97 5.86 -13.15
N THR A 45 21.32 6.11 -14.41
CA THR A 45 20.56 5.60 -15.56
C THR A 45 20.63 4.08 -15.54
N VAL A 46 19.51 3.44 -15.22
CA VAL A 46 19.30 2.03 -15.55
C VAL A 46 19.18 1.97 -17.08
N VAL A 47 20.24 1.45 -17.71
CA VAL A 47 20.25 1.18 -19.15
C VAL A 47 19.29 0.01 -19.40
N GLY A 48 18.16 0.24 -20.07
CA GLY A 48 17.33 -0.84 -20.61
C GLY A 48 15.81 -0.73 -20.57
N GLU A 49 15.20 0.38 -20.16
CA GLU A 49 13.73 0.47 -20.15
C GLU A 49 13.16 0.76 -21.55
N GLY A 50 12.38 -0.20 -22.06
CA GLY A 50 11.64 -0.11 -23.32
C GLY A 50 10.58 1.00 -23.33
N HIS A 51 10.05 1.26 -24.52
CA HIS A 51 9.15 2.36 -24.91
C HIS A 51 7.75 2.39 -24.25
N ARG A 52 7.63 2.18 -22.93
CA ARG A 52 6.38 2.51 -22.22
C ARG A 52 6.44 3.97 -21.75
N PRO A 53 5.36 4.76 -21.92
CA PRO A 53 5.30 6.11 -21.38
C PRO A 53 5.53 6.06 -19.86
N PRO A 54 6.30 7.00 -19.28
CA PRO A 54 6.64 6.98 -17.88
C PRO A 54 5.38 7.06 -17.02
N ARG A 55 5.19 6.06 -16.16
CA ARG A 55 4.09 6.02 -15.18
C ARG A 55 4.24 7.18 -14.19
N ALA A 56 3.13 7.83 -13.82
CA ALA A 56 3.18 8.94 -12.88
C ALA A 56 3.65 8.48 -11.48
N ASN A 57 4.44 9.29 -10.78
CA ASN A 57 4.88 8.97 -9.41
C ASN A 57 3.73 8.91 -8.41
N ILE A 58 2.61 9.60 -8.67
CA ILE A 58 1.41 9.59 -7.85
C ILE A 58 0.21 9.39 -8.77
N GLU A 59 -0.61 8.40 -8.46
CA GLU A 59 -1.86 8.11 -9.15
C GLU A 59 -3.00 8.15 -8.11
N LEU A 60 -3.96 9.03 -8.34
CA LEU A 60 -5.23 9.02 -7.62
C LEU A 60 -6.19 8.15 -8.41
N VAL A 61 -6.69 7.10 -7.77
CA VAL A 61 -7.62 6.15 -8.38
C VAL A 61 -9.02 6.52 -7.93
N ASP A 62 -9.90 6.78 -8.87
CA ASP A 62 -11.35 6.84 -8.65
C ASP A 62 -12.03 6.52 -9.97
N GLU A 63 -12.25 5.23 -10.21
CA GLU A 63 -12.72 4.76 -11.50
C GLU A 63 -13.59 3.51 -11.39
N LEU A 64 -14.45 3.35 -12.40
CA LEU A 64 -15.26 2.17 -12.61
C LEU A 64 -14.49 1.22 -13.53
N CYS A 65 -13.94 0.15 -12.98
CA CYS A 65 -13.33 -0.91 -13.77
C CYS A 65 -14.43 -1.75 -14.43
N LYS A 66 -14.28 -2.04 -15.72
CA LYS A 66 -15.19 -2.88 -16.50
C LYS A 66 -14.40 -3.92 -17.28
N GLY A 67 -15.07 -5.01 -17.66
CA GLY A 67 -14.46 -6.13 -18.38
C GLY A 67 -14.11 -7.26 -17.42
N GLU A 68 -13.21 -8.17 -17.81
CA GLU A 68 -12.85 -9.28 -16.95
C GLU A 68 -11.97 -8.81 -15.78
N ILE A 69 -12.53 -8.84 -14.57
CA ILE A 69 -11.85 -8.43 -13.34
C ILE A 69 -11.64 -9.67 -12.48
N LEU A 70 -10.38 -9.96 -12.18
CA LEU A 70 -9.97 -11.07 -11.34
C LEU A 70 -9.58 -10.54 -9.97
N VAL A 71 -10.34 -10.87 -8.94
CA VAL A 71 -10.02 -10.55 -7.56
C VAL A 71 -9.35 -11.75 -6.90
N SER A 72 -8.06 -11.61 -6.62
CA SER A 72 -7.28 -12.69 -6.03
C SER A 72 -7.70 -12.97 -4.59
N SER A 73 -7.73 -14.25 -4.22
CA SER A 73 -8.04 -14.69 -2.87
C SER A 73 -6.98 -14.27 -1.83
N ASP A 74 -5.80 -13.86 -2.28
CA ASP A 74 -4.71 -13.39 -1.43
C ASP A 74 -4.95 -12.00 -0.81
N ILE A 75 -5.98 -11.25 -1.22
CA ILE A 75 -6.30 -9.92 -0.66
C ILE A 75 -6.79 -9.95 0.80
N THR A 76 -6.93 -11.15 1.38
CA THR A 76 -7.36 -11.37 2.77
C THR A 76 -6.43 -12.36 3.49
N GLU A 77 -6.47 -12.36 4.82
CA GLU A 77 -5.79 -13.37 5.65
C GLU A 77 -6.40 -14.77 5.53
N HIS A 78 -7.70 -14.84 5.17
CA HIS A 78 -8.47 -16.08 5.09
C HIS A 78 -9.03 -16.30 3.67
N PRO A 79 -8.18 -16.68 2.69
CA PRO A 79 -8.58 -16.91 1.29
C PRO A 79 -9.78 -17.84 1.16
N GLU A 80 -9.81 -18.92 1.95
CA GLU A 80 -10.86 -19.94 1.95
C GLU A 80 -12.23 -19.37 2.31
N ARG A 81 -12.28 -18.43 3.26
CA ARG A 81 -13.52 -17.75 3.65
C ARG A 81 -14.00 -16.80 2.56
N LEU A 82 -13.08 -16.09 1.90
CA LEU A 82 -13.43 -15.19 0.80
C LEU A 82 -14.07 -15.97 -0.35
N ILE A 83 -13.46 -17.10 -0.74
CA ILE A 83 -13.96 -17.96 -1.80
C ILE A 83 -15.30 -18.62 -1.43
N ALA A 84 -15.47 -19.07 -0.19
CA ALA A 84 -16.75 -19.59 0.27
C ALA A 84 -17.86 -18.53 0.13
N ARG A 85 -17.62 -17.29 0.57
CA ARG A 85 -18.58 -16.18 0.42
C ARG A 85 -18.87 -15.82 -1.03
N ALA A 86 -17.86 -15.84 -1.90
CA ALA A 86 -18.06 -15.62 -3.33
C ALA A 86 -18.98 -16.67 -3.95
N ARG A 87 -18.77 -17.95 -3.63
CA ARG A 87 -19.62 -19.05 -4.09
C ARG A 87 -21.04 -18.96 -3.54
N GLU A 88 -21.19 -18.63 -2.26
CA GLU A 88 -22.50 -18.39 -1.64
C GLU A 88 -23.26 -17.24 -2.32
N ALA A 89 -22.54 -16.21 -2.78
CA ALA A 89 -23.10 -15.07 -3.52
C ALA A 89 -23.34 -15.37 -5.00
N GLY A 90 -23.04 -16.58 -5.50
CA GLY A 90 -23.20 -16.96 -6.90
C GLY A 90 -22.15 -16.39 -7.85
N LEU A 91 -21.03 -15.87 -7.33
CA LEU A 91 -19.97 -15.31 -8.16
C LEU A 91 -19.08 -16.41 -8.76
N PRO A 92 -18.65 -16.28 -10.03
CA PRO A 92 -17.73 -17.23 -10.63
C PRO A 92 -16.36 -17.20 -9.92
N VAL A 93 -15.78 -18.38 -9.72
CA VAL A 93 -14.44 -18.54 -9.15
C VAL A 93 -13.58 -19.40 -10.07
N ARG A 94 -12.38 -18.91 -10.40
CA ARG A 94 -11.37 -19.60 -11.21
C ARG A 94 -10.15 -19.93 -10.35
N VAL A 95 -9.35 -20.89 -10.78
CA VAL A 95 -8.02 -21.14 -10.22
C VAL A 95 -7.03 -20.29 -10.99
N ALA A 96 -6.07 -19.67 -10.29
CA ALA A 96 -4.99 -18.93 -10.90
C ALA A 96 -4.10 -19.86 -11.75
N PRO A 97 -3.41 -19.35 -12.79
CA PRO A 97 -2.59 -20.19 -13.68
C PRO A 97 -1.48 -20.98 -12.97
N ASP A 98 -0.98 -20.45 -11.85
CA ASP A 98 0.03 -21.10 -11.00
C ASP A 98 -0.54 -22.21 -10.10
N GLY A 99 -1.87 -22.30 -9.95
CA GLY A 99 -2.54 -23.25 -9.09
C GLY A 99 -2.58 -22.85 -7.60
N ASP A 100 -1.96 -21.75 -7.23
CA ASP A 100 -1.70 -21.38 -5.84
C ASP A 100 -2.76 -20.42 -5.26
N ALA A 101 -3.52 -19.74 -6.12
CA ALA A 101 -4.58 -18.83 -5.73
C ALA A 101 -5.92 -19.11 -6.45
N TYR A 102 -7.00 -18.60 -5.87
CA TYR A 102 -8.30 -18.54 -6.53
C TYR A 102 -8.62 -17.10 -6.91
N HIS A 103 -9.28 -16.91 -8.05
CA HIS A 103 -9.75 -15.61 -8.53
C HIS A 103 -11.27 -15.57 -8.54
N ILE A 104 -11.86 -14.57 -7.87
CA ILE A 104 -13.27 -14.23 -8.01
C ILE A 104 -13.40 -13.37 -9.27
N VAL A 105 -14.33 -13.71 -10.15
CA VAL A 105 -14.54 -12.98 -11.40
C VAL A 105 -15.67 -11.97 -11.21
N LEU A 106 -15.40 -10.72 -11.56
CA LEU A 106 -16.37 -9.63 -11.64
C LEU A 106 -16.34 -9.04 -13.05
N ASP A 107 -17.47 -8.48 -13.49
CA ASP A 107 -17.58 -7.79 -14.79
C ASP A 107 -17.43 -6.26 -14.65
N GLU A 108 -17.78 -5.73 -13.47
CA GLU A 108 -17.75 -4.32 -13.17
C GLU A 108 -17.56 -4.11 -11.66
N VAL A 109 -16.64 -3.23 -11.28
CA VAL A 109 -16.48 -2.80 -9.88
C VAL A 109 -15.79 -1.44 -9.81
N ARG A 110 -16.21 -0.60 -8.86
CA ARG A 110 -15.55 0.68 -8.61
C ARG A 110 -14.35 0.49 -7.69
N VAL A 111 -13.29 1.23 -7.95
CA VAL A 111 -12.13 1.31 -7.07
C VAL A 111 -11.79 2.76 -6.77
N GLN A 112 -11.34 3.01 -5.54
CA GLN A 112 -10.91 4.33 -5.10
C GLN A 112 -9.66 4.25 -4.23
N GLY A 113 -8.68 5.13 -4.44
CA GLY A 113 -7.55 5.23 -3.55
C GLY A 113 -6.35 5.97 -4.13
N ILE A 114 -5.17 5.58 -3.69
CA ILE A 114 -3.90 6.16 -4.13
C ILE A 114 -2.87 5.07 -4.37
N ASP A 115 -2.11 5.21 -5.45
CA ASP A 115 -0.92 4.43 -5.74
C ASP A 115 0.24 5.40 -6.00
N PHE A 116 1.28 5.36 -5.17
CA PHE A 116 2.41 6.28 -5.31
C PHE A 116 3.76 5.59 -5.12
N ARG A 117 4.77 6.14 -5.80
CA ARG A 117 6.16 5.72 -5.70
C ARG A 117 6.77 6.19 -4.38
N LEU A 118 7.32 5.26 -3.63
CA LEU A 118 8.10 5.53 -2.43
C LEU A 118 9.53 5.90 -2.84
N PHE A 119 10.07 6.96 -2.25
CA PHE A 119 11.45 7.37 -2.49
C PHE A 119 12.41 6.35 -1.88
N ASP A 120 13.20 5.71 -2.74
CA ASP A 120 14.41 4.96 -2.40
C ASP A 120 15.62 5.73 -2.95
N PRO A 121 16.51 6.28 -2.10
CA PRO A 121 17.69 7.01 -2.53
C PRO A 121 18.68 6.18 -3.35
N ARG A 122 18.63 4.85 -3.27
CA ARG A 122 19.44 3.93 -4.09
C ARG A 122 18.70 3.46 -5.35
N GLY A 123 17.41 3.72 -5.46
CA GLY A 123 16.57 3.37 -6.62
C GLY A 123 16.66 1.90 -7.02
N LEU A 124 16.74 0.98 -6.05
CA LEU A 124 17.11 -0.42 -6.32
C LEU A 124 15.99 -1.23 -6.98
N TYR A 125 14.73 -0.82 -6.76
CA TYR A 125 13.54 -1.57 -7.19
C TYR A 125 12.53 -0.67 -7.91
N PRO A 126 12.89 -0.06 -9.07
CA PRO A 126 12.08 0.96 -9.73
C PRO A 126 10.67 0.51 -10.17
N ASP A 127 10.45 -0.81 -10.31
CA ASP A 127 9.16 -1.40 -10.66
C ASP A 127 8.38 -1.96 -9.46
N ASN A 128 9.01 -2.03 -8.28
CA ASN A 128 8.46 -2.63 -7.06
C ASN A 128 8.52 -1.67 -5.85
N ASP A 129 8.64 -0.37 -6.10
CA ASP A 129 8.76 0.69 -5.09
C ASP A 129 7.45 1.46 -4.85
N ARG A 130 6.29 0.88 -5.22
CA ARG A 130 5.00 1.57 -5.15
C ARG A 130 4.12 1.12 -3.99
N MET A 131 3.61 2.09 -3.23
CA MET A 131 2.63 1.89 -2.18
C MET A 131 1.21 2.05 -2.72
N SER A 132 0.46 0.94 -2.77
CA SER A 132 -0.95 0.91 -3.17
C SER A 132 -1.89 0.87 -1.97
N PHE A 133 -2.73 1.91 -1.86
CA PHE A 133 -3.88 1.96 -0.96
C PHE A 133 -5.14 2.21 -1.78
N VAL A 134 -5.49 1.24 -2.61
CA VAL A 134 -6.70 1.22 -3.43
C VAL A 134 -7.73 0.31 -2.79
N PHE A 135 -8.96 0.79 -2.68
CA PHE A 135 -10.07 0.10 -2.04
C PHE A 135 -11.10 -0.31 -3.09
N ILE A 136 -11.61 -1.53 -2.97
CA ILE A 136 -12.80 -1.97 -3.70
C ILE A 136 -14.03 -1.27 -3.10
N ASP A 137 -14.86 -0.67 -3.96
CA ASP A 137 -16.20 -0.18 -3.64
C ASP A 137 -17.23 -1.10 -4.31
N CYS A 138 -17.79 -2.01 -3.52
CA CYS A 138 -18.67 -3.07 -3.99
C CYS A 138 -19.78 -3.35 -2.96
N PRO A 139 -20.74 -2.43 -2.79
CA PRO A 139 -21.76 -2.52 -1.73
C PRO A 139 -22.63 -3.78 -1.86
N GLU A 140 -22.80 -4.32 -3.07
CA GLU A 140 -23.55 -5.55 -3.35
C GLU A 140 -22.88 -6.82 -2.78
N HIS A 141 -21.56 -6.79 -2.63
CA HIS A 141 -20.77 -7.90 -2.12
C HIS A 141 -19.92 -7.43 -0.93
N HIS A 142 -20.55 -7.29 0.24
CA HIS A 142 -19.92 -6.80 1.46
C HIS A 142 -18.61 -7.49 1.87
N PHE A 143 -18.35 -8.72 1.42
CA PHE A 143 -17.09 -9.43 1.71
C PHE A 143 -15.90 -8.88 0.89
N LEU A 144 -16.17 -8.22 -0.24
CA LEU A 144 -15.23 -7.49 -1.09
C LEU A 144 -15.18 -6.00 -0.77
N ASP A 145 -16.31 -5.40 -0.37
CA ASP A 145 -16.39 -3.98 -0.08
C ASP A 145 -15.35 -3.52 0.96
N GLY A 146 -14.66 -2.43 0.65
CA GLY A 146 -13.63 -1.80 1.47
C GLY A 146 -12.28 -2.52 1.51
N ARG A 147 -12.09 -3.60 0.75
CA ARG A 147 -10.82 -4.37 0.73
C ARG A 147 -9.70 -3.62 0.02
N LEU A 148 -8.51 -3.68 0.60
CA LEU A 148 -7.27 -3.18 -0.01
C LEU A 148 -6.79 -4.07 -1.14
N VAL A 149 -6.44 -3.46 -2.27
CA VAL A 149 -5.93 -4.14 -3.46
C VAL A 149 -4.80 -3.35 -4.14
N LYS A 150 -3.98 -4.05 -4.90
CA LYS A 150 -3.15 -3.50 -5.97
C LYS A 150 -3.82 -3.82 -7.29
N VAL A 151 -4.00 -2.80 -8.13
CA VAL A 151 -4.62 -2.94 -9.45
C VAL A 151 -3.52 -3.12 -10.49
N THR A 152 -3.54 -4.25 -11.18
CA THR A 152 -2.66 -4.53 -12.32
C THR A 152 -3.52 -4.75 -13.55
N ARG A 153 -3.15 -4.13 -14.67
CA ARG A 153 -3.85 -4.25 -15.95
C ARG A 153 -2.96 -4.94 -16.95
N ASP A 154 -3.49 -5.97 -17.59
CA ASP A 154 -2.87 -6.67 -18.69
C ASP A 154 -3.91 -6.76 -19.82
N ASP A 155 -3.64 -6.12 -20.95
CA ASP A 155 -4.51 -5.92 -22.13
C ASP A 155 -6.04 -6.04 -21.90
N ASP A 156 -6.58 -7.26 -21.76
CA ASP A 156 -8.01 -7.54 -21.62
C ASP A 156 -8.51 -7.89 -20.19
N THR A 157 -7.60 -7.95 -19.21
CA THR A 157 -7.88 -8.42 -17.84
C THR A 157 -7.35 -7.43 -16.80
N THR A 158 -8.18 -7.15 -15.80
CA THR A 158 -7.76 -6.39 -14.62
C THR A 158 -7.61 -7.33 -13.42
N LEU A 159 -6.41 -7.42 -12.86
CA LEU A 159 -6.12 -8.21 -11.67
C LEU A 159 -6.07 -7.31 -10.43
N PHE A 160 -6.87 -7.66 -9.43
CA PHE A 160 -6.80 -7.10 -8.08
C PHE A 160 -6.08 -8.11 -7.17
N SER A 161 -4.86 -7.78 -6.78
CA SER A 161 -4.01 -8.64 -5.95
C SER A 161 -3.72 -8.01 -4.58
N CYS A 162 -3.13 -8.79 -3.68
CA CYS A 162 -2.56 -8.23 -2.45
C CYS A 162 -1.54 -7.13 -2.78
N PRO A 163 -1.63 -5.95 -2.14
CA PRO A 163 -0.57 -4.95 -2.17
C PRO A 163 0.76 -5.51 -1.67
N SER A 164 1.84 -5.15 -2.37
CA SER A 164 3.20 -5.53 -2.03
C SER A 164 4.20 -4.45 -2.43
N LEU A 165 5.29 -4.37 -1.68
CA LEU A 165 6.36 -3.40 -1.84
C LEU A 165 7.70 -4.09 -1.53
N GLN A 166 8.69 -3.90 -2.39
CA GLN A 166 10.04 -4.38 -2.15
C GLN A 166 10.89 -3.25 -1.57
N LEU A 167 11.46 -3.48 -0.40
CA LEU A 167 12.23 -2.49 0.35
C LEU A 167 13.62 -3.00 0.70
N GLN A 168 14.47 -2.05 1.07
CA GLN A 168 15.67 -2.31 1.84
C GLN A 168 15.40 -2.13 3.33
N SER A 169 16.23 -2.77 4.15
CA SER A 169 16.04 -2.85 5.59
C SER A 169 15.90 -1.51 6.31
N TYR A 170 16.46 -0.44 5.75
CA TYR A 170 16.41 0.88 6.37
C TYR A 170 15.05 1.60 6.22
N LEU A 171 14.13 1.10 5.38
CA LEU A 171 12.75 1.61 5.27
C LEU A 171 11.76 0.78 6.10
N GLU A 172 12.19 -0.35 6.66
CA GLU A 172 11.29 -1.28 7.35
C GLU A 172 10.68 -0.67 8.62
N ASP A 173 11.51 -0.08 9.48
CA ASP A 173 11.05 0.54 10.73
C ASP A 173 10.05 1.68 10.47
N TRP A 174 10.28 2.43 9.39
CA TRP A 174 9.37 3.48 8.96
C TRP A 174 8.03 2.90 8.46
N THR A 175 8.06 1.84 7.65
CA THR A 175 6.82 1.18 7.21
C THR A 175 6.03 0.58 8.37
N ASP A 176 6.71 0.01 9.37
CA ASP A 176 6.04 -0.49 10.58
C ASP A 176 5.37 0.65 11.36
N CYS A 177 6.03 1.81 11.45
CA CYS A 177 5.45 3.00 12.08
C CYS A 177 4.19 3.47 11.34
N LEU A 178 4.27 3.59 10.00
CA LEU A 178 3.13 3.98 9.16
C LEU A 178 1.97 2.99 9.28
N PHE A 179 2.21 1.69 9.11
CA PHE A 179 1.14 0.69 9.18
C PHE A 179 0.56 0.58 10.59
N SER A 180 1.37 0.73 11.63
CA SER A 180 0.86 0.78 13.00
C SER A 180 -0.05 1.97 13.23
N TRP A 181 0.31 3.13 12.70
CA TRP A 181 -0.52 4.34 12.75
C TRP A 181 -1.85 4.13 12.01
N ILE A 182 -1.81 3.59 10.78
CA ILE A 182 -3.02 3.31 9.99
C ILE A 182 -3.93 2.34 10.74
N ARG A 183 -3.33 1.27 11.29
CA ARG A 183 -4.08 0.26 12.04
C ARG A 183 -4.76 0.86 13.27
N PHE A 184 -4.03 1.65 14.04
CA PHE A 184 -4.52 2.19 15.29
C PHE A 184 -5.65 3.22 15.10
N PHE A 185 -5.51 4.13 14.12
CA PHE A 185 -6.44 5.25 13.97
C PHE A 185 -7.56 5.02 12.95
N LEU A 186 -7.33 4.25 11.88
CA LEU A 186 -8.20 4.27 10.69
C LEU A 186 -8.66 2.89 10.21
N MET A 187 -7.88 1.83 10.43
CA MET A 187 -8.14 0.50 9.88
C MET A 187 -7.71 -0.60 10.85
N GLY A 188 -8.49 -0.85 11.90
CA GLY A 188 -8.13 -1.79 12.98
C GLY A 188 -7.81 -3.22 12.55
N ASP A 189 -8.32 -3.64 11.39
CA ASP A 189 -8.08 -4.94 10.77
C ASP A 189 -6.93 -4.94 9.74
N LEU A 190 -6.18 -3.84 9.65
CA LEU A 190 -4.97 -3.80 8.85
C LEU A 190 -3.97 -4.82 9.39
N TRP A 191 -3.51 -5.67 8.48
CA TRP A 191 -2.47 -6.65 8.69
C TRP A 191 -1.34 -6.41 7.70
N TRP A 192 -0.11 -6.62 8.14
CA TRP A 192 1.05 -6.61 7.27
C TRP A 192 2.06 -7.66 7.71
N ARG A 193 2.88 -8.13 6.77
CA ARG A 193 3.95 -9.08 7.03
C ARG A 193 5.18 -8.70 6.23
N ARG A 194 6.34 -8.84 6.88
CA ARG A 194 7.67 -8.87 6.26
C ARG A 194 8.30 -10.27 6.45
N HIS A 195 9.37 -10.58 5.72
CA HIS A 195 9.99 -11.91 5.72
C HIS A 195 10.60 -12.28 7.09
N GLU A 196 10.95 -11.29 7.92
CA GLU A 196 11.37 -11.46 9.31
C GLU A 196 10.18 -11.15 10.26
N GLU A 197 9.86 -12.05 11.18
CA GLU A 197 8.76 -11.82 12.14
C GLU A 197 9.11 -10.66 13.06
N LEU A 198 8.32 -9.56 13.03
CA LEU A 198 8.51 -8.46 13.97
C LEU A 198 7.22 -7.90 14.55
N HIS A 199 7.35 -7.48 15.81
CA HIS A 199 6.33 -7.06 16.77
C HIS A 199 5.98 -5.56 16.70
N GLY A 200 6.33 -4.86 15.62
CA GLY A 200 6.35 -3.39 15.55
C GLY A 200 5.05 -2.70 15.96
N TYR A 201 3.89 -3.31 15.69
CA TYR A 201 2.60 -2.77 16.15
C TYR A 201 2.54 -2.58 17.67
N ASN A 202 3.00 -3.55 18.45
CA ASN A 202 2.91 -3.48 19.91
C ASN A 202 3.79 -2.36 20.47
N ASP A 203 4.95 -2.12 19.85
CA ASP A 203 5.88 -1.08 20.27
C ASP A 203 5.29 0.32 20.04
N TYR A 204 4.67 0.55 18.86
CA TYR A 204 4.07 1.84 18.53
C TYR A 204 2.71 2.07 19.22
N ARG A 205 1.93 1.00 19.42
CA ARG A 205 0.61 1.08 20.05
C ARG A 205 0.65 1.78 21.40
N GLY A 206 1.59 1.41 22.28
CA GLY A 206 1.70 2.04 23.60
C GLY A 206 1.95 3.54 23.52
N VAL A 207 2.78 3.98 22.57
CA VAL A 207 3.05 5.41 22.32
C VAL A 207 1.79 6.13 21.85
N PHE A 208 1.06 5.56 20.89
CA PHE A 208 -0.17 6.16 20.37
C PHE A 208 -1.26 6.25 21.44
N GLU A 209 -1.44 5.22 22.26
CA GLU A 209 -2.39 5.21 23.39
C GLU A 209 -2.08 6.32 24.40
N VAL A 210 -0.81 6.54 24.74
CA VAL A 210 -0.38 7.61 25.65
C VAL A 210 -0.72 8.99 25.06
N VAL A 211 -0.38 9.23 23.78
CA VAL A 211 -0.65 10.51 23.12
C VAL A 211 -2.16 10.76 23.00
N GLN A 212 -2.94 9.75 22.62
CA GLN A 212 -4.40 9.83 22.54
C GLN A 212 -5.03 10.11 23.90
N THR A 213 -4.59 9.43 24.96
CA THR A 213 -5.09 9.65 26.32
C THR A 213 -4.78 11.07 26.79
N THR A 214 -3.64 11.62 26.40
CA THR A 214 -3.19 12.95 26.84
C THR A 214 -3.81 14.10 26.04
N ARG A 215 -4.02 13.92 24.73
CA ARG A 215 -4.37 15.02 23.79
C ARG A 215 -5.73 14.87 23.11
N GLY A 216 -6.39 13.72 23.27
CA GLY A 216 -7.60 13.37 22.52
C GLY A 216 -7.30 12.77 21.15
N SER A 217 -8.27 12.02 20.62
CA SER A 217 -8.09 11.17 19.42
C SER A 217 -7.69 11.95 18.16
N ALA A 218 -8.39 13.04 17.83
CA ALA A 218 -8.09 13.81 16.62
C ALA A 218 -6.69 14.43 16.65
N VAL A 219 -6.32 15.06 17.77
CA VAL A 219 -5.00 15.68 17.93
C VAL A 219 -3.89 14.63 17.95
N ALA A 220 -4.14 13.47 18.55
CA ALA A 220 -3.18 12.38 18.57
C ALA A 220 -2.95 11.79 17.19
N GLU A 221 -4.01 11.59 16.40
CA GLU A 221 -3.89 11.11 15.02
C GLU A 221 -3.00 12.04 14.19
N ASP A 222 -3.29 13.34 14.15
CA ASP A 222 -2.49 14.33 13.42
C ASP A 222 -1.05 14.38 13.94
N ALA A 223 -0.86 14.52 15.26
CA ALA A 223 0.47 14.69 15.85
C ALA A 223 1.37 13.46 15.67
N THR A 224 0.80 12.26 15.73
CA THR A 224 1.55 11.01 15.50
C THR A 224 1.81 10.80 14.01
N PHE A 225 0.94 11.27 13.12
CA PHE A 225 1.22 11.25 11.68
C PHE A 225 2.37 12.19 11.32
N GLU A 226 2.47 13.37 11.94
CA GLU A 226 3.64 14.25 11.75
C GLU A 226 4.95 13.56 12.16
N ALA A 227 4.92 12.70 13.18
CA ALA A 227 6.09 11.89 13.54
C ALA A 227 6.45 10.89 12.43
N VAL A 228 5.46 10.20 11.84
CA VAL A 228 5.66 9.31 10.68
C VAL A 228 6.32 10.06 9.52
N VAL A 229 5.86 11.26 9.22
CA VAL A 229 6.40 12.14 8.16
C VAL A 229 7.82 12.61 8.50
N SER A 230 8.07 13.02 9.74
CA SER A 230 9.40 13.44 10.20
C SER A 230 10.41 12.29 10.09
N THR A 231 10.05 11.09 10.51
CA THR A 231 10.91 9.90 10.39
C THR A 231 11.21 9.58 8.93
N PHE A 232 10.20 9.64 8.04
CA PHE A 232 10.43 9.47 6.60
C PHE A 232 11.46 10.46 6.06
N THR A 233 11.28 11.75 6.39
CA THR A 233 12.16 12.84 5.96
C THR A 233 13.60 12.62 6.45
N GLN A 234 13.77 12.28 7.73
CA GLN A 234 15.09 12.00 8.30
C GLN A 234 15.78 10.83 7.61
N HIS A 235 15.05 9.74 7.35
CA HIS A 235 15.60 8.59 6.64
C HIS A 235 15.97 8.95 5.19
N ALA A 236 15.08 9.66 4.49
CA ALA A 236 15.31 10.11 3.11
C ALA A 236 16.57 10.97 3.00
N GLU A 237 16.73 11.98 3.86
CA GLU A 237 17.90 12.87 3.85
C GLU A 237 19.19 12.14 4.25
N HIS A 238 19.15 11.32 5.30
CA HIS A 238 20.31 10.56 5.75
C HIS A 238 20.86 9.66 4.64
N TRP A 239 20.00 8.83 4.05
CA TRP A 239 20.42 7.86 3.05
C TRP A 239 20.74 8.51 1.70
N ARG A 240 20.08 9.62 1.34
CA ARG A 240 20.49 10.45 0.20
C ARG A 240 21.93 10.94 0.37
N GLY A 241 22.28 11.46 1.56
CA GLY A 241 23.63 11.91 1.86
C GLY A 241 24.66 10.79 1.82
N GLU A 242 24.33 9.60 2.34
CA GLU A 242 25.21 8.42 2.28
C GLU A 242 25.46 7.94 0.83
N VAL A 243 24.42 7.94 -0.02
CA VAL A 243 24.57 7.60 -1.46
C VAL A 243 25.44 8.62 -2.18
N GLN A 244 25.27 9.92 -1.89
CA GLN A 244 26.10 10.97 -2.50
C GLN A 244 27.57 10.91 -2.06
N ARG A 245 27.87 10.44 -0.85
CA ARG A 245 29.26 10.24 -0.37
C ARG A 245 29.96 9.03 -0.98
N THR A 246 29.18 8.07 -1.50
CA THR A 246 29.68 6.79 -2.01
C THR A 246 29.67 6.71 -3.54
N ALA A 247 29.10 7.71 -4.23
CA ALA A 247 29.13 7.91 -5.67
C ALA A 247 30.33 8.77 -6.10
#